data_AF-A0A2W6YPA5-F1
#
_entry.id   AF-A0A2W6YPA5-F1
#
_cell.length_a   1.000
_cell.length_b   1.000
_cell.length_c   1.000
_cell.angle_alpha   90.00
_cell.angle_beta   90.00
_cell.angle_gamma   90.00
#
_symmetry.space_group_name_H-M   'P 1'
#
loop_
_entity.id
_entity.type
_entity.pdbx_description
1 polymer ?
#
loop_
_entity_poly.entity_id
_entity_poly.type
_entity_poly.pdbx_seq_one_letter_code
_entity_poly.pdbx_strand_id
1 'polypeptide(L)'
;MSRASVHRLAAVLLFAASSVAQAQPAAEAPLVLKRRVLDGVAYVESWASLHEVRGLKATGDGFLAVRAGPATTFAERDRLANGRTVFVFETKGQWAGIVYPPSADHEIEAVARHCGFDEIAARAMPLRMTYGGPCSWGWVHRRWLVNLSD
;
A
#
# COMPACT_ATOMS: atom_id res chain seq x y z
N MET A 1 45.81 53.41 48.93
CA MET A 1 45.56 53.33 47.47
C MET A 1 45.36 51.85 47.14
N SER A 2 44.11 51.43 46.91
CA SER A 2 43.71 50.01 46.79
C SER A 2 43.17 49.75 45.38
N ARG A 3 43.64 48.71 44.70
CA ARG A 3 43.07 48.20 43.44
C ARG A 3 42.73 46.73 43.63
N ALA A 4 41.45 46.40 43.71
CA ALA A 4 40.94 45.04 43.73
C ALA A 4 40.61 44.59 42.29
N SER A 5 41.27 43.52 41.84
CA SER A 5 40.98 42.84 40.57
C SER A 5 39.77 41.92 40.74
N VAL A 6 38.64 42.28 40.11
CA VAL A 6 37.45 41.43 40.04
C VAL A 6 37.63 40.45 38.87
N HIS A 7 37.82 39.17 39.17
CA HIS A 7 37.84 38.11 38.17
C HIS A 7 36.41 37.78 37.75
N ARG A 8 36.10 37.93 36.45
CA ARG A 8 34.80 37.54 35.88
C ARG A 8 34.78 36.02 35.66
N LEU A 9 34.04 35.29 36.47
CA LEU A 9 33.66 33.90 36.22
C LEU A 9 32.60 33.88 35.09
N ALA A 10 32.97 33.37 33.92
CA ALA A 10 32.02 33.08 32.85
C ALA A 10 31.46 31.66 33.05
N ALA A 11 30.19 31.55 33.42
CA ALA A 11 29.48 30.27 33.49
C ALA A 11 29.09 29.83 32.07
N VAL A 12 29.64 28.72 31.59
CA VAL A 12 29.28 28.11 30.30
C VAL A 12 28.10 27.17 30.55
N LEU A 13 26.90 27.58 30.10
CA LEU A 13 25.69 26.76 30.08
C LEU A 13 25.77 25.78 28.90
N LEU A 14 26.06 24.51 29.19
CA LEU A 14 25.96 23.40 28.24
C LEU A 14 24.47 23.09 27.98
N PHE A 15 23.95 23.55 26.85
CA PHE A 15 22.67 23.08 26.33
C PHE A 15 22.84 21.64 25.82
N ALA A 16 22.36 20.66 26.58
CA ALA A 16 22.23 19.28 26.11
C ALA A 16 21.11 19.22 25.05
N ALA A 17 21.49 19.07 23.77
CA ALA A 17 20.55 18.87 22.68
C ALA A 17 19.98 17.44 22.72
N SER A 18 18.82 17.27 23.37
CA SER A 18 18.06 16.02 23.31
C SER A 18 17.56 15.80 21.88
N SER A 19 18.19 14.87 21.17
CA SER A 19 17.75 14.45 19.84
C SER A 19 16.47 13.63 19.96
N VAL A 20 15.33 14.22 19.64
CA VAL A 20 14.09 13.46 19.45
C VAL A 20 14.25 12.69 18.15
N ALA A 21 14.38 11.37 18.21
CA ALA A 21 14.36 10.52 17.04
C ALA A 21 12.98 10.62 16.37
N GLN A 22 12.87 11.40 15.31
CA GLN A 22 11.69 11.36 14.45
C GLN A 22 11.68 10.01 13.73
N ALA A 23 10.67 9.18 13.99
CA ALA A 23 10.44 7.98 13.20
C ALA A 23 10.21 8.40 11.75
N GLN A 24 11.16 8.11 10.85
CA GLN A 24 10.94 8.28 9.43
C GLN A 24 9.76 7.38 9.01
N PRO A 25 8.80 7.89 8.25
CA PRO A 25 7.72 7.05 7.72
C PRO A 25 8.36 5.87 7.00
N ALA A 26 7.91 4.64 7.30
CA ALA A 26 8.34 3.47 6.56
C ALA A 26 8.11 3.73 5.07
N ALA A 27 9.12 3.51 4.23
CA ALA A 27 9.00 3.76 2.80
C ALA A 27 7.84 2.89 2.23
N GLU A 28 6.77 3.53 1.77
CA GLU A 28 5.65 2.87 1.11
C GLU A 28 5.75 3.08 -0.40
N ALA A 29 5.51 2.03 -1.19
CA ALA A 29 5.36 2.15 -2.63
C ALA A 29 3.86 2.29 -2.95
N PRO A 30 3.39 3.47 -3.39
CA PRO A 30 1.97 3.69 -3.67
C PRO A 30 1.47 2.73 -4.76
N LEU A 31 0.25 2.24 -4.59
CA LEU A 31 -0.45 1.47 -5.62
C LEU A 31 -0.98 2.43 -6.68
N VAL A 32 -0.52 2.28 -7.92
CA VAL A 32 -0.99 3.09 -9.04
C VAL A 32 -2.04 2.33 -9.82
N LEU A 33 -3.26 2.86 -9.80
CA LEU A 33 -4.36 2.40 -10.64
C LEU A 33 -4.17 2.96 -12.04
N LYS A 34 -4.25 2.09 -13.04
CA LYS A 34 -4.06 2.47 -14.44
C LYS A 34 -5.29 2.07 -15.22
N ARG A 35 -5.93 3.04 -15.85
CA ARG A 35 -7.02 2.78 -16.79
C ARG A 35 -6.46 2.11 -18.04
N ARG A 36 -7.08 1.02 -18.49
CA ARG A 36 -6.75 0.47 -19.81
C ARG A 36 -7.23 1.44 -20.88
N VAL A 37 -6.33 1.80 -21.78
CA VAL A 37 -6.63 2.57 -22.99
C VAL A 37 -6.40 1.67 -24.19
N LEU A 38 -7.43 1.45 -25.00
CA LEU A 38 -7.36 0.74 -26.28
C LEU A 38 -7.87 1.70 -27.35
N ASP A 39 -7.09 1.89 -28.41
CA ASP A 39 -7.40 2.81 -29.52
C ASP A 39 -7.77 4.25 -29.10
N GLY A 40 -7.10 4.75 -28.06
CA GLY A 40 -7.36 6.08 -27.50
C GLY A 40 -8.61 6.17 -26.62
N VAL A 41 -9.38 5.09 -26.51
CA VAL A 41 -10.55 4.98 -25.64
C VAL A 41 -10.18 4.34 -24.32
N ALA A 42 -10.59 4.99 -23.25
CA ALA A 42 -10.45 4.50 -21.89
C ALA A 42 -11.60 3.56 -21.53
N TYR A 43 -11.30 2.31 -21.17
CA TYR A 43 -12.30 1.32 -20.81
C TYR A 43 -12.52 1.31 -19.31
N VAL A 44 -13.76 1.49 -18.86
CA VAL A 44 -14.18 1.42 -17.45
C VAL A 44 -14.12 0.00 -16.87
N GLU A 45 -14.26 -1.02 -17.71
CA GLU A 45 -14.42 -2.41 -17.27
C GLU A 45 -13.10 -3.17 -17.11
N SER A 46 -11.94 -2.54 -17.37
CA SER A 46 -10.64 -3.22 -17.43
C SER A 46 -9.56 -2.60 -16.52
N TRP A 47 -9.97 -2.06 -15.38
CA TRP A 47 -9.06 -1.37 -14.44
C TRP A 47 -8.34 -2.34 -13.53
N ALA A 48 -9.02 -3.42 -13.17
CA ALA A 48 -8.47 -4.52 -12.41
C ALA A 48 -8.84 -5.85 -13.05
N SER A 49 -7.99 -6.83 -12.83
CA SER A 49 -8.36 -8.24 -12.98
C SER A 49 -8.76 -8.78 -11.62
N LEU A 50 -9.74 -9.69 -11.58
CA LEU A 50 -10.17 -10.34 -10.36
C LEU A 50 -9.34 -11.59 -10.13
N HIS A 51 -8.79 -11.76 -8.93
CA HIS A 51 -7.97 -12.92 -8.59
C HIS A 51 -8.40 -13.52 -7.26
N GLU A 52 -8.16 -14.81 -7.09
CA GLU A 52 -8.27 -15.51 -5.81
C GLU A 52 -6.90 -15.91 -5.30
N VAL A 53 -6.68 -15.77 -3.99
CA VAL A 53 -5.50 -16.32 -3.31
C VAL A 53 -5.63 -17.84 -3.21
N ARG A 54 -4.68 -18.58 -3.80
CA ARG A 54 -4.66 -20.04 -3.82
C ARG A 54 -3.27 -20.63 -3.60
N GLY A 55 -3.25 -21.89 -3.19
CA GLY A 55 -2.04 -22.71 -3.11
C GLY A 55 -1.18 -22.50 -1.85
N LEU A 56 -1.62 -21.66 -0.91
CA LEU A 56 -0.92 -21.49 0.36
C LEU A 56 -0.90 -22.83 1.12
N LYS A 57 0.27 -23.22 1.62
CA LYS A 57 0.45 -24.49 2.33
C LYS A 57 -0.20 -24.41 3.71
N ALA A 58 -0.99 -25.43 4.06
CA ALA A 58 -1.55 -25.58 5.41
C ALA A 58 -0.47 -25.83 6.47
N THR A 59 0.65 -26.46 6.08
CA THR A 59 1.81 -26.69 6.94
C THR A 59 2.90 -25.64 6.61
N GLY A 60 2.92 -24.57 7.41
CA GLY A 60 3.77 -23.38 7.24
C GLY A 60 3.07 -22.15 7.84
N ASP A 61 3.41 -20.95 7.38
CA ASP A 61 2.78 -19.71 7.86
C ASP A 61 1.29 -19.60 7.44
N GLY A 62 0.88 -20.27 6.36
CA GLY A 62 -0.53 -20.40 5.96
C GLY A 62 -1.18 -19.14 5.37
N PHE A 63 -0.42 -18.06 5.15
CA PHE A 63 -0.94 -16.80 4.63
C PHE A 63 -0.09 -16.21 3.49
N LEU A 64 -0.69 -15.29 2.75
CA LEU A 64 -0.06 -14.40 1.79
C LEU A 64 0.18 -13.03 2.43
N ALA A 65 1.44 -12.67 2.63
CA ALA A 65 1.82 -11.36 3.18
C ALA A 65 1.48 -10.23 2.19
N VAL A 66 0.74 -9.24 2.67
CA VAL A 66 0.50 -7.96 1.99
C VAL A 66 1.54 -6.97 2.49
N ARG A 67 2.29 -6.38 1.56
CA ARG A 67 3.42 -5.49 1.87
C ARG A 67 3.18 -4.06 1.44
N ALA A 68 3.88 -3.14 2.09
CA ALA A 68 3.92 -1.72 1.73
C ALA A 68 4.57 -1.45 0.37
N GLY A 69 5.25 -2.42 -0.25
CA GLY A 69 5.88 -2.27 -1.55
C GLY A 69 6.29 -3.60 -2.21
N PRO A 70 6.72 -3.55 -3.49
CA PRO A 70 6.97 -4.73 -4.32
C PRO A 70 8.34 -5.38 -4.03
N ALA A 71 8.65 -5.64 -2.76
CA ALA A 71 9.80 -6.42 -2.33
C ALA A 71 9.59 -6.97 -0.91
N THR A 72 10.33 -8.02 -0.55
CA THR A 72 10.28 -8.60 0.81
C THR A 72 10.85 -7.68 1.88
N THR A 73 11.67 -6.68 1.50
CA THR A 73 12.22 -5.66 2.40
C THR A 73 11.20 -4.61 2.82
N PHE A 74 10.07 -4.49 2.12
CA PHE A 74 8.98 -3.62 2.56
C PHE A 74 8.23 -4.26 3.73
N ALA A 75 7.81 -3.41 4.67
CA ALA A 75 7.05 -3.81 5.83
C ALA A 75 5.78 -4.57 5.43
N GLU A 76 5.49 -5.64 6.17
CA GLU A 76 4.21 -6.33 6.09
C GLU A 76 3.13 -5.45 6.75
N ARG A 77 1.96 -5.38 6.12
CA ARG A 77 0.81 -4.58 6.61
C ARG A 77 -0.41 -5.46 6.91
N ASP A 78 -0.52 -6.60 6.23
CA ASP A 78 -1.66 -7.51 6.37
C ASP A 78 -1.31 -8.92 5.88
N ARG A 79 -2.22 -9.88 6.08
CA ARG A 79 -2.09 -11.30 5.74
C ARG A 79 -3.39 -11.84 5.17
N LEU A 80 -3.34 -12.43 3.98
CA LEU A 80 -4.52 -13.02 3.32
C LEU A 80 -4.48 -14.55 3.38
N ALA A 81 -5.64 -15.18 3.57
CA ALA A 81 -5.79 -16.63 3.51
C ALA A 81 -6.15 -17.12 2.10
N ASN A 82 -6.09 -18.44 1.88
CA ASN A 82 -6.66 -19.07 0.67
C ASN A 82 -8.15 -18.71 0.53
N GLY A 83 -8.64 -18.63 -0.70
CA GLY A 83 -10.02 -18.26 -1.02
C GLY A 83 -10.27 -16.75 -1.01
N ARG A 84 -9.28 -15.93 -0.65
CA ARG A 84 -9.47 -14.48 -0.61
C ARG A 84 -9.48 -13.89 -2.03
N THR A 85 -10.58 -13.24 -2.38
CA THR A 85 -10.70 -12.45 -3.61
C THR A 85 -10.02 -11.09 -3.49
N VAL A 86 -9.28 -10.71 -4.52
CA VAL A 86 -8.55 -9.44 -4.63
C VAL A 86 -8.66 -8.85 -6.04
N PHE A 87 -8.59 -7.53 -6.15
CA PHE A 87 -8.48 -6.80 -7.41
C PHE A 87 -7.01 -6.50 -7.68
N VAL A 88 -6.49 -6.92 -8.83
CA VAL A 88 -5.12 -6.65 -9.27
C VAL A 88 -5.10 -5.51 -10.28
N PHE A 89 -4.42 -4.41 -9.95
CA PHE A 89 -4.34 -3.18 -10.76
C PHE A 89 -2.99 -2.97 -11.44
N GLU A 90 -1.91 -3.44 -10.83
CA GLU A 90 -0.56 -3.26 -11.36
C GLU A 90 0.31 -4.48 -11.03
N THR A 91 1.28 -4.76 -11.89
CA THR A 91 2.33 -5.75 -11.62
C THR A 91 3.71 -5.13 -11.76
N LYS A 92 4.61 -5.42 -10.81
CA LYS A 92 6.02 -5.02 -10.83
C LYS A 92 6.88 -6.26 -10.56
N GLY A 93 7.44 -6.83 -11.63
CA GLY A 93 8.12 -8.13 -11.55
C GLY A 93 7.20 -9.22 -10.96
N GLN A 94 7.64 -9.83 -9.87
CA GLN A 94 6.90 -10.91 -9.19
C GLN A 94 5.78 -10.41 -8.26
N TRP A 95 5.58 -9.09 -8.15
CA TRP A 95 4.63 -8.49 -7.23
C TRP A 95 3.41 -7.94 -7.95
N ALA A 96 2.24 -8.13 -7.36
CA ALA A 96 0.99 -7.52 -7.78
C ALA A 96 0.55 -6.49 -6.73
N GLY A 97 0.20 -5.32 -7.21
CA GLY A 97 -0.49 -4.30 -6.46
C GLY A 97 -1.97 -4.61 -6.42
N ILE A 98 -2.48 -4.84 -5.20
CA ILE A 98 -3.84 -5.31 -4.97
C ILE A 98 -4.66 -4.34 -4.14
N VAL A 99 -5.97 -4.34 -4.37
CA VAL A 99 -6.99 -3.82 -3.44
C VAL A 99 -7.93 -4.95 -3.10
N TYR A 100 -8.38 -5.00 -1.85
CA TYR A 100 -9.29 -6.04 -1.39
C TYR A 100 -10.27 -5.49 -0.36
N PRO A 101 -11.54 -5.93 -0.39
CA PRO A 101 -12.55 -5.56 0.60
C PRO A 101 -12.11 -5.98 2.01
N PRO A 102 -12.81 -5.53 3.08
CA PRO A 102 -12.57 -6.02 4.44
C PRO A 102 -13.02 -7.48 4.64
N SER A 103 -14.10 -7.95 4.02
CA SER A 103 -14.60 -9.34 4.10
C SER A 103 -14.55 -10.04 2.74
N ALA A 104 -14.62 -11.38 2.73
CA ALA A 104 -14.56 -12.18 1.51
C ALA A 104 -15.92 -12.27 0.80
N ASP A 105 -17.00 -11.90 1.50
CA ASP A 105 -18.38 -12.20 1.13
C ASP A 105 -19.10 -10.93 0.70
N HIS A 106 -18.94 -10.53 -0.56
CA HIS A 106 -19.74 -9.47 -1.15
C HIS A 106 -19.81 -9.65 -2.67
N GLU A 107 -20.96 -9.29 -3.25
CA GLU A 107 -21.11 -9.16 -4.70
C GLU A 107 -20.02 -8.23 -5.25
N ILE A 108 -19.30 -8.68 -6.27
CA ILE A 108 -18.10 -8.02 -6.82
C ILE A 108 -18.37 -6.54 -7.16
N GLU A 109 -19.53 -6.23 -7.72
CA GLU A 109 -19.92 -4.87 -8.06
C GLU A 109 -20.15 -3.98 -6.82
N ALA A 110 -20.76 -4.54 -5.77
CA ALA A 110 -20.96 -3.84 -4.51
C ALA A 110 -19.60 -3.55 -3.84
N VAL A 111 -18.65 -4.48 -3.96
CA VAL A 111 -17.27 -4.27 -3.50
C VAL A 111 -16.57 -3.19 -4.30
N ALA A 112 -16.67 -3.22 -5.63
CA ALA A 112 -16.03 -2.22 -6.48
C ALA A 112 -16.54 -0.80 -6.15
N ARG A 113 -17.85 -0.64 -5.94
CA ARG A 113 -18.44 0.60 -5.38
C ARG A 113 -17.85 0.95 -4.02
N HIS A 114 -17.83 0.00 -3.09
CA HIS A 114 -17.31 0.22 -1.75
C HIS A 114 -15.85 0.68 -1.77
N CYS A 115 -15.00 0.07 -2.59
CA CYS A 115 -13.58 0.41 -2.71
C CYS A 115 -13.31 1.68 -3.53
N GLY A 116 -14.35 2.35 -4.06
CA GLY A 116 -14.22 3.62 -4.78
C GLY A 116 -13.79 3.46 -6.24
N PHE A 117 -14.15 2.35 -6.89
CA PHE A 117 -13.84 2.07 -8.30
C PHE A 117 -15.07 1.79 -9.16
N ASP A 118 -16.24 2.29 -8.79
CA ASP A 118 -17.42 2.13 -9.63
C ASP A 118 -17.29 2.87 -10.97
N GLU A 119 -18.14 2.51 -11.93
CA GLU A 119 -18.08 3.07 -13.27
C GLU A 119 -18.17 4.60 -13.30
N ILE A 120 -18.89 5.21 -12.36
CA ILE A 120 -19.08 6.67 -12.30
C ILE A 120 -17.76 7.32 -11.85
N ALA A 121 -17.14 6.80 -10.80
CA ALA A 121 -15.81 7.19 -10.35
C ALA A 121 -14.76 6.97 -11.45
N ALA A 122 -14.80 5.82 -12.12
CA ALA A 122 -13.88 5.45 -13.19
C ALA A 122 -13.93 6.40 -14.40
N ARG A 123 -15.11 6.95 -14.75
CA ARG A 123 -15.26 7.94 -15.84
C ARG A 123 -14.62 9.29 -15.48
N ALA A 124 -14.70 9.71 -14.23
CA ALA A 124 -14.18 11.00 -13.75
C ALA A 124 -12.69 10.97 -13.33
N MET A 125 -12.12 9.79 -13.14
CA MET A 125 -10.76 9.61 -12.63
C MET A 125 -9.65 9.82 -13.69
N PRO A 126 -8.46 10.30 -13.29
CA PRO A 126 -7.29 10.40 -14.16
C PRO A 126 -6.86 9.03 -14.72
N LEU A 127 -6.12 9.03 -15.83
CA LEU A 127 -5.55 7.80 -16.43
C LEU A 127 -4.66 7.02 -15.47
N ARG A 128 -4.04 7.72 -14.52
CA ARG A 128 -3.18 7.17 -13.47
C ARG A 128 -3.47 7.89 -12.17
N MET A 129 -3.71 7.13 -11.11
CA MET A 129 -3.85 7.70 -9.78
C MET A 129 -3.31 6.75 -8.72
N THR A 130 -2.84 7.32 -7.61
CA THR A 130 -2.55 6.54 -6.42
C THR A 130 -3.86 6.13 -5.76
N TYR A 131 -3.97 4.88 -5.34
CA TYR A 131 -5.12 4.43 -4.60
C TYR A 131 -5.15 5.06 -3.19
N GLY A 132 -6.27 5.68 -2.85
CA GLY A 132 -6.55 6.24 -1.53
C GLY A 132 -7.99 5.99 -1.08
N GLY A 133 -8.64 4.97 -1.64
CA GLY A 133 -10.00 4.58 -1.28
C GLY A 133 -10.08 3.82 0.05
N PRO A 134 -11.30 3.45 0.47
CA PRO A 134 -11.56 2.96 1.83
C PRO A 134 -11.17 1.48 2.06
N CYS A 135 -10.98 0.70 1.00
CA CYS A 135 -10.54 -0.70 1.11
C CYS A 135 -9.02 -0.82 1.36
N SER A 136 -8.61 -1.95 1.94
CA SER A 136 -7.20 -2.29 2.15
C SER A 136 -6.46 -2.53 0.84
N TRP A 137 -5.16 -2.25 0.84
CA TRP A 137 -4.30 -2.39 -0.33
C TRP A 137 -2.85 -2.67 0.03
N GLY A 138 -2.11 -3.17 -0.95
CA GLY A 138 -0.67 -3.37 -0.84
C GLY A 138 -0.11 -4.22 -1.97
N TRP A 139 1.01 -4.87 -1.70
CA TRP A 139 1.75 -5.66 -2.67
C TRP A 139 1.89 -7.12 -2.21
N VAL A 140 1.55 -8.06 -3.09
CA VAL A 140 1.62 -9.49 -2.82
C VAL A 140 2.42 -10.21 -3.90
N HIS A 141 3.00 -11.37 -3.57
CA HIS A 141 3.70 -12.19 -4.55
C HIS A 141 2.69 -12.90 -5.48
N ARG A 142 2.81 -12.68 -6.79
CA ARG A 142 1.81 -13.07 -7.80
C ARG A 142 1.61 -14.57 -8.00
N ARG A 143 2.62 -15.39 -7.69
CA ARG A 143 2.53 -16.86 -7.76
C ARG A 143 1.35 -17.48 -7.01
N TRP A 144 0.75 -16.74 -6.07
CA TRP A 144 -0.37 -17.18 -5.25
C TRP A 144 -1.71 -16.65 -5.72
N LEU A 145 -1.73 -15.92 -6.83
CA LEU A 145 -2.94 -15.34 -7.42
C LEU A 145 -3.35 -16.16 -8.63
N VAL A 146 -4.61 -16.58 -8.66
CA VAL A 146 -5.25 -17.22 -9.81
C VAL A 146 -6.25 -16.24 -10.40
N ASN A 147 -6.12 -15.95 -11.68
CA ASN A 147 -7.06 -15.08 -12.40
C ASN A 147 -8.44 -15.74 -12.47
N LEU A 148 -9.48 -14.98 -12.11
CA LEU A 148 -10.88 -15.41 -12.19
C LEU A 148 -11.59 -14.81 -13.41
N SER A 149 -10.91 -13.96 -14.18
CA SER A 149 -11.45 -13.28 -15.36
C SER A 149 -11.11 -13.99 -16.68
N ASP A 150 -10.68 -15.26 -16.62
CA ASP A 150 -10.39 -16.11 -17.80
C ASP A 150 -11.61 -16.97 -18.18
#